data_AF-A0A978T0U9-F1
#
_entry.id   AF-A0A978T0U9-F1
#
_cell.length_a   1.000
_cell.length_b   1.000
_cell.length_c   1.000
_cell.angle_alpha   90.00
_cell.angle_beta   90.00
_cell.angle_gamma   90.00
#
_symmetry.space_group_name_H-M   'P 1'
#
loop_
_entity.id
_entity.type
_entity.pdbx_description
1 polymer ?
#
loop_
_entity_poly.entity_id
_entity_poly.type
_entity_poly.pdbx_seq_one_letter_code
_entity_poly.pdbx_strand_id
1 'polypeptide(L)' 'FFTSEGLLVPTPEEAAEAAQQQAQEERLLKEAAQQQAQEERLLKEAAQQQAQEERQRAEKLAAKLRSLGIDPDNL' A
#
# COMPACT_ATOMS: atom_id res chain seq x y z
N PHE A 1 -14.20 38.71 15.52
CA PHE A 1 -15.07 39.71 14.87
C PHE A 1 -16.52 39.27 15.07
N PHE A 2 -17.52 40.17 15.01
CA PHE A 2 -18.94 39.79 15.17
C PHE A 2 -19.69 40.07 13.88
N THR A 3 -20.60 39.18 13.47
CA THR A 3 -21.54 39.46 12.37
C THR A 3 -22.55 40.52 12.81
N SER A 4 -23.32 41.05 11.85
CA SER A 4 -24.40 42.00 12.09
C SER A 4 -25.46 41.51 13.08
N GLU A 5 -25.49 40.20 13.36
CA GLU A 5 -26.41 39.51 14.27
C GLU A 5 -25.77 39.23 15.64
N GLY A 6 -24.57 39.75 15.91
CA GLY A 6 -23.86 39.59 17.17
C GLY A 6 -23.21 38.21 17.36
N LEU A 7 -23.14 37.39 16.30
CA LEU A 7 -22.48 36.08 16.35
C LEU A 7 -20.97 36.26 16.19
N LEU A 8 -20.21 35.65 17.09
CA LEU A 8 -18.74 35.64 17.00
C LEU A 8 -18.32 34.82 15.79
N VAL A 9 -17.66 35.46 14.83
CA VAL A 9 -17.04 34.81 13.68
C VAL A 9 -15.52 34.85 13.81
N PRO A 10 -14.85 33.76 13.39
CA PRO A 10 -13.39 33.72 13.37
C PRO A 10 -12.86 34.87 12.54
N THR A 11 -11.75 35.42 13.00
CA THR A 11 -11.00 36.43 12.27
C THR A 11 -10.53 35.85 10.93
N PRO A 12 -10.30 36.68 9.90
CA PRO A 12 -9.75 36.20 8.64
C PRO A 12 -8.40 35.49 8.82
N GLU A 13 -7.63 35.86 9.84
CA GLU A 13 -6.37 35.22 10.22
C GLU A 13 -6.62 33.80 10.77
N GLU A 14 -7.53 33.65 11.73
CA GLU A 14 -7.93 32.33 12.26
C GLU A 14 -8.51 31.42 11.16
N ALA A 15 -9.29 31.99 10.22
CA ALA A 15 -9.82 31.23 9.09
C ALA A 15 -8.71 30.76 8.14
N ALA A 16 -7.68 31.59 7.91
CA ALA A 16 -6.52 31.22 7.10
C ALA A 16 -5.68 30.13 7.79
N GLU A 17 -5.46 30.24 9.10
CA GLU A 17 -4.77 29.21 9.88
C GLU A 17 -5.52 27.88 9.86
N ALA A 18 -6.84 27.90 10.06
CA ALA A 18 -7.67 26.70 9.97
C ALA A 18 -7.57 26.05 8.58
N ALA A 19 -7.64 26.84 7.50
CA ALA A 19 -7.48 26.34 6.14
C ALA A 19 -6.09 25.73 5.90
N GLN A 20 -5.03 26.34 6.45
CA GLN A 20 -3.68 25.79 6.37
C GLN A 20 -3.54 24.47 7.15
N GLN A 21 -4.13 24.37 8.34
CA GLN A 21 -4.13 23.15 9.13
C GLN A 21 -4.86 22.01 8.40
N GLN A 22 -6.04 22.28 7.84
CA GLN A 22 -6.78 21.30 7.04
C GLN A 22 -5.99 20.84 5.80
N ALA A 23 -5.34 21.78 5.10
CA ALA A 23 -4.51 21.44 3.95
C ALA A 23 -3.28 20.58 4.34
N GLN A 24 -2.69 20.81 5.51
CA GLN A 24 -1.61 19.98 6.04
C GLN A 24 -2.09 18.59 6.44
N GLU A 25 -3.21 18.50 7.15
CA GLU A 25 -3.80 17.24 7.56
C GLU A 25 -4.17 16.38 6.34
N GLU A 26 -4.79 16.98 5.31
CA GLU A 26 -5.11 16.26 4.07
C GLU A 26 -3.84 15.74 3.36
N ARG A 27 -2.75 16.53 3.37
CA ARG A 27 -1.46 16.09 2.81
C ARG A 27 -0.90 14.91 3.58
N LEU A 28 -0.91 14.96 4.90
CA LEU A 28 -0.42 13.88 5.76
C LEU A 28 -1.23 12.60 5.54
N LEU A 29 -2.55 12.71 5.45
CA LEU A 29 -3.43 11.57 5.16
C LEU A 29 -3.15 10.96 3.79
N LYS A 30 -2.97 11.80 2.76
CA LYS A 30 -2.61 11.32 1.41
C LYS A 30 -1.24 10.62 1.40
N GLU A 31 -0.26 11.19 2.09
CA GLU A 31 1.08 10.59 2.17
C GLU A 31 1.04 9.24 2.91
N ALA A 32 0.34 9.16 4.04
CA ALA A 32 0.14 7.91 4.77
C ALA A 32 -0.55 6.84 3.90
N ALA A 33 -1.62 7.21 3.19
CA ALA A 33 -2.30 6.31 2.28
C ALA A 33 -1.39 5.83 1.13
N GLN A 34 -0.55 6.72 0.59
CA GLN A 34 0.43 6.35 -0.44
C GLN A 34 1.50 5.40 0.10
N GLN A 35 2.01 5.63 1.32
CA GLN A 35 2.98 4.74 1.95
C GLN A 35 2.39 3.35 2.16
N GLN A 36 1.17 3.25 2.69
CA GLN A 36 0.49 1.97 2.87
C GLN A 36 0.27 1.23 1.54
N ALA A 37 -0.15 1.96 0.50
CA ALA A 37 -0.33 1.37 -0.82
C ALA A 37 1.00 0.87 -1.44
N GLN A 38 2.10 1.57 -1.20
CA GLN A 38 3.43 1.12 -1.63
C GLN A 38 3.87 -0.13 -0.87
N GLU A 39 3.70 -0.16 0.45
CA GLU A 39 4.05 -1.33 1.28
C GLU A 39 3.27 -2.57 0.84
N GLU A 40 1.96 -2.45 0.62
CA GLU A 40 1.14 -3.57 0.14
C GLU A 40 1.60 -4.08 -1.23
N ARG A 41 1.99 -3.17 -2.15
CA ARG A 41 2.54 -3.54 -3.45
C ARG A 41 3.85 -4.31 -3.30
N LEU A 42 4.76 -3.86 -2.45
CA LEU A 42 6.03 -4.53 -2.20
C LEU A 42 5.82 -5.94 -1.62
N LEU A 43 4.89 -6.08 -0.66
CA LEU A 43 4.55 -7.39 -0.10
C LEU A 43 3.95 -8.34 -1.15
N LYS A 44 3.04 -7.84 -1.99
CA LYS A 44 2.47 -8.63 -3.10
C LYS A 44 3.54 -9.06 -4.10
N GLU A 45 4.44 -8.16 -4.46
CA GLU A 45 5.52 -8.47 -5.39
C GLU A 45 6.48 -9.52 -4.81
N ALA A 46 6.88 -9.37 -3.54
CA ALA A 46 7.72 -10.34 -2.86
C ALA A 46 7.06 -11.73 -2.80
N ALA A 47 5.78 -11.79 -2.47
CA ALA A 47 5.02 -13.06 -2.45
C ALA A 47 4.93 -13.69 -3.85
N GLN A 48 4.74 -12.89 -4.90
CA GLN A 48 4.74 -13.39 -6.28
C GLN A 48 6.11 -13.93 -6.70
N GLN A 49 7.20 -13.22 -6.35
CA GLN A 49 8.56 -13.69 -6.64
C GLN A 49 8.85 -15.02 -5.94
N GLN A 50 8.47 -15.16 -4.66
CA GLN A 50 8.65 -16.41 -3.93
C GLN A 50 7.85 -17.57 -4.54
N ALA A 51 6.58 -17.34 -4.90
CA ALA A 51 5.75 -18.34 -5.55
C ALA A 51 6.33 -18.76 -6.92
N GLN A 52 6.88 -17.81 -7.68
CA GLN A 52 7.51 -18.10 -8.96
C GLN A 52 8.82 -18.90 -8.79
N GLU A 53 9.63 -18.57 -7.79
CA GLU A 53 10.85 -19.32 -7.46
C GLU A 53 10.53 -20.75 -7.03
N GLU A 54 9.51 -20.94 -6.18
CA GLU A 54 9.07 -22.25 -5.74
C GLU A 54 8.56 -23.10 -6.91
N ARG A 55 7.74 -22.52 -7.81
CA ARG A 55 7.31 -23.20 -9.03
C ARG A 55 8.49 -23.62 -9.89
N GLN A 56 9.45 -22.74 -10.15
CA GLN A 56 10.64 -23.08 -10.93
C GLN A 56 11.45 -24.21 -10.28
N ARG A 57 11.57 -24.22 -8.94
CA ARG A 57 12.25 -25.30 -8.20
C ARG A 57 11.49 -26.61 -8.33
N ALA A 58 10.17 -26.59 -8.16
CA ALA A 58 9.31 -27.76 -8.32
C ALA A 58 9.37 -28.32 -9.75
N GLU A 59 9.33 -27.47 -10.77
CA GLU A 59 9.47 -27.87 -12.18
C GLU A 59 10.83 -28.52 -12.46
N LYS A 60 11.92 -27.93 -11.97
CA LYS A 60 13.27 -28.51 -12.09
C LYS A 60 13.37 -29.86 -11.39
N LEU A 61 12.79 -29.99 -10.20
CA LEU A 61 12.78 -31.24 -9.45
C LEU A 61 11.97 -32.31 -10.18
N ALA A 62 10.77 -31.98 -10.65
CA ALA A 62 9.92 -32.87 -11.43
C ALA A 62 10.62 -33.33 -12.72
N ALA A 63 11.28 -32.41 -13.45
CA ALA A 63 12.06 -32.75 -14.62
C ALA A 63 13.21 -33.73 -14.29
N LYS A 64 13.89 -33.52 -13.16
CA LYS A 64 14.95 -34.42 -12.70
C LYS A 64 14.41 -35.80 -12.32
N LEU A 65 13.28 -35.88 -11.63
CA LEU A 65 12.62 -37.15 -11.28
C LEU A 65 12.22 -37.93 -12.54
N ARG A 66 11.60 -37.25 -13.52
CA ARG A 66 11.27 -37.85 -14.82
C ARG A 66 12.51 -38.36 -15.55
N SER A 67 13.63 -37.63 -15.51
CA SER A 67 14.90 -38.08 -16.10
C SER A 67 15.49 -39.33 -15.44
N LEU A 68 15.12 -39.59 -14.19
CA LEU A 68 15.49 -40.80 -13.44
C LEU A 68 14.48 -41.93 -13.63
N GLY A 69 13.46 -41.74 -14.47
CA GLY A 69 12.40 -42.73 -14.72
C GLY A 69 11.34 -42.80 -13.61
N ILE A 70 11.25 -41.79 -12.75
CA ILE A 70 10.25 -41.69 -11.68
C ILE A 70 9.19 -40.68 -12.11
N ASP A 71 7.93 -41.09 -12.15
CA ASP A 71 6.82 -40.18 -12.45
C ASP A 71 6.41 -39.36 -11.21
N PRO A 72 6.61 -38.03 -11.20
CA PRO A 72 6.33 -37.20 -10.02
C PRO A 72 4.83 -36.98 -9.76
N ASP A 73 3.96 -37.24 -10.73
CA ASP A 73 2.49 -37.14 -10.60
C ASP A 73 1.84 -38.41 -10.01
N ASN A 74 2.61 -39.49 -9.91
CA ASN A 74 2.12 -40.82 -9.50
C ASN A 74 2.75 -41.31 -8.18
N LEU A 75 3.42 -40.40 -7.46
CA LEU A 75 3.98 -40.57 -6.11
C LEU A 75 3.00 -40.07 -5.05
#